data_AF-A0A3M2DDK8-F1
#
_entry.id   AF-A0A3M2DDK8-F1
#
_cell.length_a   1.000
_cell.length_b   1.000
_cell.length_c   1.000
_cell.angle_alpha   90.00
_cell.angle_beta   90.00
_cell.angle_gamma   90.00
#
_symmetry.space_group_name_H-M   'P 1'
#
loop_
_entity.id
_entity.type
_entity.pdbx_description
1 polymer ?
#
loop_
_entity_poly.entity_id
_entity_poly.type
_entity_poly.pdbx_seq_one_letter_code
_entity_poly.pdbx_strand_id
1 'polypeptide(L)' 'MARKGASGERKQAILQALAIMLERDAGQRITTARLAKEVGVSEAALYRHFPSKARMFEGLLGFVEETLFSRINRVL' A
#
# COMPACT_ATOMS: atom_id res chain seq x y z
N MET A 1 -14.29 5.42 19.92
CA MET A 1 -14.33 4.82 18.56
C MET A 1 -14.10 5.93 17.54
N ALA A 2 -12.86 6.14 17.10
CA ALA A 2 -12.57 7.17 16.10
C ALA A 2 -13.00 6.69 14.71
N ARG A 3 -13.74 7.52 13.98
CA ARG A 3 -14.16 7.28 12.59
C ARG A 3 -12.89 7.09 11.75
N LYS A 4 -12.57 5.86 11.32
CA LYS A 4 -11.45 5.58 10.41
C LYS A 4 -11.81 6.24 9.07
N GLY A 5 -11.44 7.51 8.92
CA GLY A 5 -11.84 8.32 7.76
C GLY A 5 -11.21 7.83 6.46
N ALA A 6 -11.74 8.30 5.32
CA ALA A 6 -11.34 7.96 3.95
C ALA A 6 -9.82 7.99 3.68
N SER A 7 -9.03 8.69 4.51
CA SER A 7 -7.56 8.71 4.44
C SER A 7 -6.92 7.34 4.77
N GLY A 8 -7.48 6.60 5.73
CA GLY A 8 -7.03 5.26 6.09
C GLY A 8 -7.32 4.22 5.00
N GLU A 9 -8.51 4.31 4.41
CA GLU A 9 -8.93 3.46 3.28
C GLU A 9 -8.04 3.72 2.05
N ARG A 10 -7.73 4.98 1.76
CA ARG A 10 -6.84 5.34 0.65
C ARG A 10 -5.44 4.78 0.84
N LYS A 11 -4.89 4.87 2.05
CA LYS A 11 -3.57 4.31 2.38
C LYS A 11 -3.54 2.81 2.14
N GLN A 12 -4.59 2.08 2.55
CA GLN A 12 -4.70 0.65 2.30
C GLN A 12 -4.83 0.32 0.81
N ALA A 13 -5.64 1.05 0.05
CA ALA A 13 -5.77 0.86 -1.39
C ALA A 13 -4.43 1.04 -2.13
N ILE A 14 -3.61 2.02 -1.72
CA ILE A 14 -2.27 2.23 -2.27
C ILE A 14 -1.38 1.01 -2.00
N LEU A 15 -1.39 0.48 -0.76
CA LEU A 15 -0.57 -0.67 -0.40
C LEU A 15 -1.00 -1.95 -1.13
N GLN A 16 -2.30 -2.17 -1.28
CA GLN A 16 -2.84 -3.28 -2.07
C GLN A 16 -2.43 -3.18 -3.54
N ALA A 17 -2.56 -2.00 -4.16
CA ALA A 17 -2.13 -1.79 -5.54
C ALA A 17 -0.62 -2.05 -5.69
N LEU A 18 0.21 -1.57 -4.75
CA LEU A 18 1.64 -1.82 -4.76
C LEU A 18 1.96 -3.32 -4.66
N ALA A 19 1.27 -4.06 -3.79
CA ALA A 19 1.44 -5.50 -3.66
C ALA A 19 1.11 -6.23 -4.98
N ILE A 20 -0.02 -5.89 -5.60
CA ILE A 20 -0.45 -6.46 -6.88
C ILE A 20 0.56 -6.17 -7.99
N MET A 21 1.07 -4.94 -8.07
CA MET A 21 2.09 -4.59 -9.06
C MET A 21 3.39 -5.37 -8.85
N LEU A 22 3.82 -5.57 -7.60
CA LEU A 22 5.01 -6.36 -7.28
C LEU A 22 4.86 -7.84 -7.66
N GLU A 23 3.66 -8.39 -7.48
CA GLU A 23 3.34 -9.78 -7.87
C GLU A 23 3.30 -9.93 -9.40
N ARG A 24 2.58 -9.05 -10.10
CA ARG A 24 2.35 -9.14 -11.55
C ARG A 24 3.58 -8.78 -12.37
N ASP A 25 4.33 -7.77 -11.94
CA ASP A 25 5.46 -7.21 -12.69
C ASP A 25 6.80 -7.62 -12.07
N ALA A 26 6.97 -8.91 -11.74
CA ALA A 26 8.20 -9.44 -11.16
C ALA A 26 9.43 -9.05 -12.01
N GLY A 27 10.38 -8.35 -11.39
CA GLY A 27 11.60 -7.86 -12.06
C GLY A 27 11.46 -6.53 -12.81
N GLN A 28 10.25 -5.97 -12.95
CA GLN A 28 10.10 -4.63 -13.50
C GLN A 28 10.24 -3.54 -12.44
N ARG A 29 10.70 -2.37 -12.90
CA ARG A 29 10.80 -1.18 -12.05
C ARG A 29 9.42 -0.63 -11.73
N ILE A 30 9.06 -0.66 -10.44
CA ILE A 30 7.91 0.09 -9.91
C ILE A 30 8.26 1.58 -9.85
N THR A 31 7.39 2.44 -10.40
CA THR A 31 7.47 3.90 -10.30
C THR A 31 6.24 4.45 -9.58
N THR A 32 6.42 5.58 -8.89
CA THR A 32 5.35 6.27 -8.17
C THR A 32 4.26 6.79 -9.12
N ALA A 33 4.63 7.23 -10.32
CA ALA A 33 3.69 7.59 -11.37
C ALA A 33 2.82 6.39 -11.82
N ARG A 34 3.42 5.21 -12.04
CA ARG A 34 2.66 3.99 -12.38
C ARG A 34 1.72 3.57 -11.25
N LEU A 35 2.21 3.61 -10.01
CA LEU A 35 1.40 3.28 -8.84
C LEU A 35 0.23 4.26 -8.67
N ALA A 36 0.45 5.56 -8.84
CA ALA A 36 -0.60 6.56 -8.78
C ALA A 36 -1.68 6.32 -9.84
N LYS A 37 -1.26 5.96 -11.07
CA LYS A 37 -2.18 5.58 -12.15
C LYS A 37 -3.01 4.34 -11.80
N GLU A 38 -2.38 3.29 -11.26
CA GLU A 38 -3.07 2.06 -10.84
C GLU A 38 -4.12 2.34 -9.76
N VAL A 39 -3.82 3.25 -8.82
CA VAL A 39 -4.73 3.64 -7.73
C VAL A 39 -5.81 4.66 -8.18
N GLY A 40 -5.67 5.25 -9.38
CA GLY A 40 -6.57 6.27 -9.90
C GLY A 40 -6.44 7.63 -9.19
N VAL A 41 -5.22 8.03 -8.83
CA VAL A 41 -4.91 9.33 -8.20
C VAL A 41 -3.77 10.05 -8.92
N SER A 42 -3.62 11.35 -8.65
CA SER A 42 -2.40 12.06 -9.07
C SER A 42 -1.20 11.61 -8.24
N GLU A 43 0.00 11.70 -8.82
CA GLU A 43 1.23 11.38 -8.10
C GLU A 43 1.46 12.30 -6.89
N ALA A 44 1.09 13.58 -7.00
CA ALA A 44 1.10 14.51 -5.86
C ALA A 44 0.14 14.07 -4.73
N ALA A 45 -1.00 13.47 -5.05
CA ALA A 45 -1.93 12.94 -4.06
C ALA A 45 -1.38 11.69 -3.37
N LEU A 46 -0.65 10.85 -4.09
CA LEU A 46 0.06 9.69 -3.55
C LEU A 46 1.05 10.14 -2.45
N TYR A 47 1.82 11.20 -2.70
CA TYR A 47 2.81 11.72 -1.75
C TYR A 47 2.21 12.26 -0.44
N ARG A 48 0.94 12.67 -0.43
CA ARG A 48 0.24 13.06 0.81
C ARG A 48 0.04 11.90 1.78
N HIS A 49 -0.03 10.67 1.26
CA HIS A 49 -0.16 9.45 2.08
C HIS A 49 1.20 8.83 2.40
N PHE A 50 2.14 8.92 1.46
CA PHE A 50 3.48 8.37 1.59
C PHE A 50 4.52 9.37 1.09
N PRO A 51 5.25 10.05 2.00
CA PRO A 51 6.18 11.13 1.64
C PRO A 51 7.33 10.69 0.71
N SER A 52 7.63 9.39 0.64
CA SER A 52 8.66 8.85 -0.26
C SER A 52 8.30 7.44 -0.71
N LYS A 53 8.93 6.99 -1.78
CA LYS A 53 8.84 5.59 -2.23
C LYS A 53 9.26 4.62 -1.12
N ALA A 54 10.33 4.91 -0.37
CA ALA A 54 10.77 4.05 0.75
C ALA A 54 9.65 3.87 1.80
N ARG A 55 8.97 4.95 2.18
CA ARG A 55 7.83 4.89 3.12
C ARG A 55 6.65 4.07 2.60
N MET A 56 6.46 3.98 1.28
CA MET A 56 5.44 3.09 0.68
C MET A 56 5.79 1.62 0.92
N PHE A 57 7.05 1.25 0.70
CA PHE A 57 7.52 -0.13 0.90
C PHE A 57 7.55 -0.52 2.39
N GLU A 58 8.00 0.37 3.27
CA GLU A 58 7.90 0.15 4.72
C GLU A 58 6.45 -0.04 5.17
N GLY A 59 5.54 0.79 4.65
CA GLY A 59 4.10 0.64 4.89
C GLY A 59 3.54 -0.69 4.38
N LEU A 60 4.03 -1.17 3.23
CA LEU A 60 3.63 -2.46 2.67
C LEU A 60 4.12 -3.61 3.54
N LEU A 61 5.37 -3.60 3.99
CA LEU A 61 5.90 -4.62 4.89
C LEU A 61 5.07 -4.72 6.17
N GLY A 62 4.80 -3.57 6.82
CA GLY A 62 3.94 -3.56 8.02
C GLY A 62 2.52 -4.06 7.76
N PHE A 63 1.94 -3.74 6.59
CA PHE A 63 0.62 -4.25 6.19
C PHE A 63 0.62 -5.78 5.99
N VAL A 64 1.68 -6.33 5.39
CA VAL A 64 1.84 -7.77 5.21
C VAL A 64 2.04 -8.45 6.55
N GLU A 65 2.90 -7.92 7.43
CA GLU A 65 3.11 -8.44 8.79
C GLU A 65 1.80 -8.48 9.58
N GLU A 66 1.05 -7.37 9.64
CA GLU A 66 -0.24 -7.32 10.33
C GLU A 66 -1.22 -8.34 9.76
N THR A 67 -1.27 -8.47 8.43
CA THR A 67 -2.17 -9.42 7.75
C THR A 67 -1.80 -10.87 8.04
N LEU A 68 -0.51 -11.21 8.01
CA LEU A 68 -0.02 -12.56 8.26
C LEU A 68 -0.18 -12.95 9.72
N PHE A 69 0.27 -12.10 10.66
CA PHE A 69 0.15 -12.39 12.09
C PHE A 69 -1.32 -12.48 12.53
N SER A 70 -2.20 -11.61 12.01
CA SER A 70 -3.63 -11.70 12.31
C SER A 70 -4.25 -13.01 11.84
N ARG A 71 -3.80 -13.55 10.69
CA ARG A 71 -4.30 -14.83 10.15
C ARG A 71 -3.72 -16.03 10.90
N ILE A 72 -2.42 -16.03 11.19
CA ILE A 72 -1.75 -17.11 11.93
C ILE A 72 -2.38 -17.28 13.32
N ASN A 73 -2.60 -16.18 14.04
CA ASN A 73 -3.22 -16.19 15.38
C ASN A 73 -4.70 -16.63 15.40
N ARG A 74 -5.34 -16.81 14.24
CA ARG A 74 -6.71 -17.36 14.17
C ARG A 74 -6.74 -18.88 14.00
N VAL A 75 -5.62 -19.47 13.60
CA VAL A 75 -5.51 -20.91 13.30
C VAL A 75 -4.81 -21.65 14.44
N LEU A 76 -3.95 -20.96 15.19
CA LEU A 76 -3.43 -21.39 16.49
C LEU A 76 -4.47 -21.15 17.59
#